data_AF-A0A829GH40-F1
#
_entry.id   AF-A0A829GH40-F1
#
_cell.length_a   1.000
_cell.length_b   1.000
_cell.length_c   1.000
_cell.angle_alpha   90.00
_cell.angle_beta   90.00
_cell.angle_gamma   90.00
#
_symmetry.space_group_name_H-M   'P 1'
#
loop_
_entity.id
_entity.type
_entity.pdbx_description
1 polymer ?
#
loop_
_entity_poly.entity_id
_entity_poly.type
_entity_poly.pdbx_seq_one_letter_code
_entity_poly.pdbx_strand_id
1 'polypeptide(L)'
;MWHLIKTNLRRHRHEDGLQVLVAALISAVMYAIGAVANNEPILSDASKRLGDLDIVPILLMIVMMVLALFAISFLLYFNTLLIARRDREIGLYRLLGLSGAKLGLLVCIESLMIGIFGMALGLLLGLIISPLLGMVLIRLMALHTPISLMLSFPAMVDVVILMGVVYLLVGSINAIY
;
A
#
# COMPACT_ATOMS: atom_id res chain seq x y z
N MET A 1 28.03 -3.50 -6.48
CA MET A 1 26.57 -3.70 -6.56
C MET A 1 25.79 -2.48 -6.09
N TRP A 2 26.08 -1.93 -4.89
CA TRP A 2 25.40 -0.74 -4.32
C TRP A 2 25.48 0.53 -5.18
N HIS A 3 26.59 0.74 -5.90
CA HIS A 3 26.75 1.89 -6.79
C HIS A 3 25.80 1.81 -8.01
N LEU A 4 25.54 0.61 -8.53
CA LEU A 4 24.66 0.39 -9.69
C LEU A 4 23.19 0.65 -9.34
N ILE A 5 22.76 0.25 -8.13
CA ILE A 5 21.42 0.51 -7.58
C ILE A 5 21.18 2.03 -7.49
N LYS A 6 22.12 2.78 -6.91
CA LYS A 6 22.00 4.25 -6.79
C LYS A 6 21.95 4.96 -8.14
N THR A 7 22.71 4.50 -9.13
CA THR A 7 22.68 5.11 -10.48
C THR A 7 21.40 4.80 -11.24
N ASN A 8 20.79 3.62 -11.04
CA ASN A 8 19.55 3.25 -11.74
C ASN A 8 18.34 4.02 -11.17
N LEU A 9 18.23 4.09 -9.83
CA LEU A 9 17.22 4.91 -9.12
C LEU A 9 17.25 6.39 -9.51
N ARG A 10 18.43 6.92 -9.85
CA ARG A 10 18.56 8.33 -10.27
C ARG A 10 18.16 8.56 -11.73
N ARG A 11 18.23 7.51 -12.57
CA ARG A 11 17.92 7.55 -14.01
C ARG A 11 16.43 7.32 -14.29
N HIS A 12 15.74 6.52 -13.46
CA HIS A 12 14.29 6.23 -13.55
C HIS A 12 13.46 6.82 -12.39
N ARG A 13 14.00 7.83 -11.68
CA ARG A 13 13.40 8.47 -10.49
C ARG A 13 11.92 8.87 -10.66
N HIS A 14 11.50 9.25 -11.87
CA HIS A 14 10.13 9.68 -12.11
C HIS A 14 9.13 8.51 -12.11
N GLU A 15 9.54 7.35 -12.63
CA GLU A 15 8.68 6.16 -12.70
C GLU A 15 8.67 5.40 -11.36
N ASP A 16 9.85 5.23 -10.74
CA ASP A 16 9.99 4.60 -9.42
C ASP A 16 9.34 5.45 -8.32
N GLY A 17 9.42 6.78 -8.44
CA GLY A 17 8.77 7.72 -7.53
C GLY A 17 7.24 7.65 -7.58
N LEU A 18 6.67 7.36 -8.75
CA LEU A 18 5.22 7.22 -8.90
C LEU A 18 4.72 5.95 -8.21
N GLN A 19 5.49 4.86 -8.27
CA GLN A 19 5.16 3.62 -7.58
C GLN A 19 5.23 3.77 -6.05
N VAL A 20 6.21 4.51 -5.54
CA VAL A 20 6.28 4.85 -4.09
C VAL A 20 5.05 5.66 -3.66
N LEU A 21 4.64 6.65 -4.46
CA LEU A 21 3.46 7.46 -4.16
C LEU A 21 2.17 6.62 -4.14
N VAL A 22 1.98 5.76 -5.13
CA VAL A 22 0.84 4.83 -5.19
C VAL A 22 0.82 3.93 -3.96
N ALA A 23 1.96 3.33 -3.61
CA ALA A 23 2.08 2.44 -2.45
C ALA A 23 1.77 3.17 -1.13
N ALA A 24 2.26 4.41 -1.00
CA ALA A 24 1.98 5.26 0.14
C ALA A 24 0.49 5.62 0.23
N LEU A 25 -0.15 5.98 -0.87
CA LEU A 25 -1.59 6.29 -0.90
C LEU A 25 -2.44 5.07 -0.51
N ILE A 26 -2.16 3.90 -1.10
CA ILE A 26 -2.87 2.66 -0.77
C ILE A 26 -2.71 2.32 0.71
N SER A 27 -1.48 2.36 1.22
CA SER A 27 -1.19 2.07 2.63
C SER A 27 -1.84 3.09 3.58
N ALA A 28 -1.86 4.37 3.20
CA ALA A 28 -2.50 5.43 3.99
C ALA A 28 -4.02 5.26 4.04
N VAL A 29 -4.66 4.95 2.91
CA VAL A 29 -6.11 4.71 2.85
C VAL A 29 -6.50 3.46 3.62
N MET A 30 -5.75 2.36 3.45
CA MET A 30 -5.97 1.15 4.23
C MET A 30 -5.81 1.39 5.73
N TYR A 31 -4.74 2.07 6.15
CA TYR A 31 -4.55 2.38 7.56
C TYR A 31 -5.68 3.27 8.09
N ALA A 32 -6.08 4.32 7.36
CA ALA A 32 -7.13 5.22 7.80
C ALA A 32 -8.46 4.47 8.00
N ILE A 33 -8.85 3.61 7.05
CA ILE A 33 -10.09 2.83 7.14
C ILE A 33 -9.98 1.76 8.24
N GLY A 34 -8.86 1.05 8.33
CA GLY A 34 -8.61 0.06 9.38
C GLY A 34 -8.58 0.70 10.77
N ALA A 35 -8.03 1.91 10.90
CA ALA A 35 -8.09 2.66 12.14
C ALA A 35 -9.54 2.94 12.52
N VAL A 36 -10.38 3.44 11.60
CA VAL A 36 -11.81 3.63 11.87
C VAL A 36 -12.52 2.34 12.25
N ALA A 37 -12.27 1.24 11.55
CA ALA A 37 -12.90 -0.05 11.82
C ALA A 37 -12.58 -0.60 13.22
N ASN A 38 -11.42 -0.25 13.79
CA ASN A 38 -10.99 -0.68 15.12
C ASN A 38 -11.38 0.29 16.25
N ASN A 39 -12.12 1.36 15.96
CA ASN A 39 -12.54 2.34 16.97
C ASN A 39 -13.96 2.07 17.48
N GLU A 40 -14.04 1.36 18.62
CA GLU A 40 -15.28 1.00 19.32
C GLU A 40 -16.28 2.17 19.51
N PRO A 41 -15.86 3.40 19.88
CA PRO A 41 -16.81 4.50 20.08
C PRO A 41 -17.51 4.92 18.79
N ILE A 42 -16.79 4.90 17.65
CA ILE A 42 -17.36 5.28 16.35
C ILE A 42 -18.28 4.17 15.84
N LEU A 43 -17.88 2.91 16.04
CA LEU A 43 -18.62 1.76 15.55
C LEU A 43 -19.95 1.60 16.29
N SER A 44 -19.94 1.73 17.61
CA SER A 44 -21.15 1.63 18.45
C SER A 44 -22.13 2.78 18.26
N ASP A 45 -21.66 3.99 18.00
CA ASP A 45 -22.53 5.12 17.69
C ASP A 45 -23.13 5.02 16.28
N ALA A 46 -22.35 4.53 15.32
CA ALA A 46 -22.83 4.27 13.97
C ALA A 46 -23.88 3.14 13.93
N SER A 47 -23.68 2.05 14.70
CA SER A 47 -24.65 0.94 14.76
C SER A 47 -25.97 1.37 15.42
N LYS A 48 -25.93 2.15 16.51
CA LYS A 48 -27.13 2.69 17.17
C LYS A 48 -27.98 3.55 16.23
N ARG A 49 -27.36 4.38 15.38
CA ARG A 49 -28.06 5.19 14.39
C ARG A 49 -28.73 4.37 13.29
N LEU A 50 -28.15 3.21 12.96
CA LEU A 50 -28.62 2.31 11.90
C LEU A 50 -29.56 1.21 12.43
N GLY A 51 -29.99 1.29 13.68
CA GLY A 51 -30.99 0.39 14.27
C GLY A 51 -30.41 -0.83 15.00
N ASP A 52 -29.20 -0.72 15.55
CA ASP A 52 -28.52 -1.77 16.35
C ASP A 52 -28.27 -3.08 15.58
N LEU A 53 -28.26 -2.99 14.25
CA LEU A 53 -27.87 -4.08 13.38
C LEU A 53 -26.33 -4.06 13.27
N ASP A 54 -25.68 -5.22 13.43
CA ASP A 54 -24.22 -5.43 13.28
C ASP A 54 -23.70 -5.22 11.84
N ILE A 55 -24.39 -4.41 11.04
CA ILE A 55 -24.12 -4.15 9.63
C ILE A 55 -22.89 -3.25 9.46
N VAL A 56 -22.64 -2.30 10.37
CA VAL A 56 -21.52 -1.35 10.24
C VAL A 56 -20.15 -2.03 10.30
N PRO A 57 -19.85 -2.89 11.30
CA PRO A 57 -18.60 -3.65 11.34
C PRO A 57 -18.42 -4.53 10.09
N ILE A 58 -19.49 -5.23 9.68
CA ILE A 58 -19.48 -6.12 8.52
C ILE A 58 -19.17 -5.35 7.24
N LEU A 59 -19.80 -4.18 7.03
CA LEU A 59 -19.57 -3.35 5.86
C LEU A 59 -18.12 -2.86 5.80
N LEU A 60 -17.56 -2.40 6.92
CA LEU A 60 -16.16 -1.95 6.98
C LEU A 60 -15.18 -3.10 6.70
N MET A 61 -15.48 -4.31 7.19
CA MET A 61 -14.68 -5.49 6.89
C MET A 61 -14.70 -5.83 5.39
N ILE A 62 -15.86 -5.76 4.74
CA ILE A 62 -15.98 -5.96 3.29
C ILE A 62 -15.19 -4.88 2.53
N VAL A 63 -15.27 -3.62 2.95
CA VAL A 63 -14.49 -2.52 2.35
C VAL A 63 -12.99 -2.78 2.46
N MET A 64 -12.49 -3.21 3.62
CA MET A 64 -11.08 -3.57 3.81
C MET A 64 -10.66 -4.73 2.89
N MET A 65 -11.49 -5.77 2.77
CA MET A 65 -11.19 -6.92 1.91
C MET A 65 -11.11 -6.52 0.42
N VAL A 66 -12.06 -5.70 -0.05
CA VAL A 66 -12.05 -5.19 -1.43
C VAL A 66 -10.82 -4.31 -1.69
N LEU A 67 -10.48 -3.44 -0.74
CA LEU A 67 -9.28 -2.60 -0.83
C LEU A 67 -8.00 -3.43 -0.87
N ALA A 68 -7.90 -4.50 -0.08
CA ALA A 68 -6.76 -5.39 -0.09
C ALA A 68 -6.58 -6.08 -1.46
N LEU A 69 -7.67 -6.60 -2.04
CA LEU A 69 -7.65 -7.20 -3.38
C LEU A 69 -7.28 -6.19 -4.47
N PHE A 70 -7.83 -4.98 -4.37
CA PHE A 70 -7.49 -3.88 -5.26
C PHE A 70 -6.01 -3.50 -5.15
N ALA A 71 -5.48 -3.37 -3.93
CA ALA A 71 -4.08 -3.07 -3.67
C ALA A 71 -3.14 -4.10 -4.29
N ILE A 72 -3.42 -5.39 -4.09
CA ILE A 72 -2.62 -6.50 -4.67
C ILE A 72 -2.61 -6.38 -6.20
N SER A 73 -3.80 -6.28 -6.81
CA SER A 73 -3.94 -6.26 -8.28
C SER A 73 -3.29 -5.03 -8.90
N PHE A 74 -3.47 -3.86 -8.26
CA PHE A 74 -2.93 -2.60 -8.75
C PHE A 74 -1.41 -2.57 -8.66
N LEU A 75 -0.82 -3.01 -7.54
CA LEU A 75 0.63 -3.03 -7.35
C LEU A 75 1.32 -4.03 -8.30
N LEU A 76 0.72 -5.20 -8.53
CA LEU A 76 1.21 -6.16 -9.52
C LEU A 76 1.16 -5.59 -10.93
N TYR A 77 0.03 -4.99 -11.32
CA TYR A 77 -0.12 -4.36 -12.63
C TYR A 77 0.91 -3.24 -12.84
N PHE A 78 1.10 -2.40 -11.83
CA PHE A 78 2.05 -1.30 -11.90
C PHE A 78 3.50 -1.78 -12.03
N ASN A 79 3.86 -2.85 -11.31
CA ASN A 79 5.17 -3.49 -11.44
C ASN A 79 5.38 -4.06 -12.86
N THR A 80 4.39 -4.78 -13.41
CA THR A 80 4.48 -5.29 -14.79
C THR A 80 4.61 -4.18 -15.82
N LEU A 81 3.90 -3.06 -15.63
CA LEU A 81 4.03 -1.89 -16.51
C LEU A 81 5.45 -1.30 -16.49
N LEU A 82 6.09 -1.23 -15.32
CA LEU A 82 7.46 -0.75 -15.19
C LEU A 82 8.45 -1.66 -15.90
N ILE A 83 8.28 -2.98 -15.79
CA ILE A 83 9.11 -3.96 -16.51
C ILE A 83 8.90 -3.82 -18.02
N ALA A 84 7.65 -3.73 -18.47
CA ALA A 84 7.30 -3.59 -19.88
C ALA A 84 7.87 -2.32 -20.52
N ARG A 85 8.03 -1.24 -19.75
CA ARG A 85 8.69 -0.01 -20.19
C ARG A 85 10.21 -0.17 -20.36
N ARG A 86 10.82 -1.09 -19.60
CA ARG A 86 12.26 -1.43 -19.63
C ARG A 86 12.61 -2.55 -20.64
N ASP A 87 11.63 -3.18 -21.29
CA ASP A 87 11.81 -4.35 -22.19
C ASP A 87 12.72 -4.08 -23.42
N ARG A 88 12.76 -2.85 -23.94
CA ARG A 88 13.68 -2.50 -25.05
C ARG A 88 15.15 -2.59 -24.66
N GLU A 89 15.48 -2.37 -23.38
CA GLU A 89 16.85 -2.52 -22.88
C GLU A 89 17.17 -3.99 -22.56
N ILE A 90 16.20 -4.73 -22.00
CA ILE A 90 16.34 -6.15 -21.63
C ILE A 90 16.56 -7.04 -22.87
N GLY A 91 15.85 -6.76 -23.97
CA GLY A 91 16.05 -7.44 -25.25
C GLY A 91 17.47 -7.23 -25.83
N LEU A 92 18.04 -6.03 -25.65
CA LEU A 92 19.40 -5.71 -26.10
C LEU A 92 20.46 -6.42 -25.24
N TYR A 93 20.26 -6.50 -23.92
CA TYR A 93 21.16 -7.20 -23.00
C TYR A 93 21.16 -8.72 -23.19
N ARG A 94 20.01 -9.32 -23.56
CA ARG A 94 19.93 -10.75 -23.93
C ARG A 94 20.70 -11.05 -25.22
N LEU A 95 20.67 -10.14 -26.20
CA LEU A 95 21.45 -10.27 -27.43
C LEU A 95 22.97 -10.13 -27.21
N LEU A 96 23.38 -9.42 -26.15
CA LEU A 96 24.79 -9.25 -25.75
C LEU A 96 25.31 -10.33 -24.79
N GLY A 97 24.51 -11.36 -24.48
CA GLY A 97 24.95 -12.51 -23.66
C GLY A 97 25.06 -12.23 -22.16
N LEU A 98 24.49 -11.13 -21.66
CA LEU A 98 24.45 -10.83 -20.22
C LEU A 98 23.40 -11.68 -19.51
N SER A 99 23.78 -12.26 -18.37
CA SER A 99 22.94 -13.16 -17.56
C SER A 99 21.69 -12.43 -17.02
N GLY A 100 20.51 -12.80 -17.52
CA GLY A 100 19.20 -12.26 -17.06
C GLY A 100 18.99 -12.37 -15.54
N ALA A 101 19.55 -13.40 -14.90
CA ALA A 101 19.43 -13.63 -13.46
C ALA A 101 19.94 -12.47 -12.57
N LYS A 102 20.96 -11.72 -13.01
CA LYS A 102 21.47 -10.57 -12.25
C LYS A 102 20.57 -9.34 -12.38
N LEU A 103 19.83 -9.23 -13.48
CA LEU A 103 18.86 -8.16 -13.72
C LEU A 103 17.59 -8.39 -12.89
N GLY A 104 17.04 -9.62 -12.89
CA GLY A 104 15.89 -9.96 -12.04
C GLY A 104 16.15 -9.73 -10.55
N LEU A 105 17.34 -10.09 -10.05
CA LEU A 105 17.74 -9.83 -8.65
C LEU A 105 17.82 -8.32 -8.35
N LEU A 106 18.30 -7.51 -9.29
CA LEU A 106 18.38 -6.05 -9.12
C LEU A 106 16.99 -5.42 -9.02
N VAL A 107 16.07 -5.80 -9.91
CA VAL A 107 14.69 -5.30 -9.94
C VAL A 107 13.88 -5.80 -8.73
N CYS A 108 14.16 -7.00 -8.25
CA CYS A 108 13.61 -7.54 -7.02
C CYS A 108 13.99 -6.66 -5.81
N ILE A 109 15.28 -6.34 -5.64
CA ILE A 109 15.75 -5.47 -4.57
C ILE A 109 15.16 -4.06 -4.70
N GLU A 110 15.08 -3.52 -5.92
CA GLU A 110 14.48 -2.20 -6.18
C GLU A 110 13.00 -2.15 -5.74
N SER A 111 12.22 -3.16 -6.12
CA SER A 111 10.79 -3.24 -5.77
C SER A 111 10.56 -3.43 -4.26
N LEU A 112 11.41 -4.21 -3.59
CA LEU A 112 11.36 -4.35 -2.13
C LEU A 112 11.66 -3.02 -1.42
N MET A 113 12.68 -2.28 -1.89
CA MET A 113 12.98 -0.96 -1.32
C MET A 113 11.83 0.02 -1.53
N ILE A 114 11.25 0.06 -2.73
CA ILE A 114 10.07 0.89 -3.05
C ILE A 114 8.92 0.56 -2.10
N GLY A 115 8.66 -0.72 -1.84
CA GLY A 115 7.61 -1.14 -0.93
C GLY A 115 7.82 -0.74 0.51
N ILE A 116 9.05 -0.87 1.02
CA ILE A 116 9.39 -0.45 2.39
C ILE A 116 9.19 1.07 2.54
N PHE A 117 9.69 1.86 1.59
CA PHE A 117 9.52 3.32 1.63
C PHE A 117 8.06 3.75 1.45
N GLY A 118 7.34 3.13 0.52
CA GLY A 118 5.92 3.38 0.29
C GLY A 118 5.08 3.07 1.52
N MET A 119 5.29 1.91 2.13
CA MET A 119 4.61 1.51 3.36
C MET A 119 4.92 2.45 4.52
N ALA A 120 6.19 2.82 4.73
CA ALA A 120 6.59 3.74 5.80
C ALA A 120 5.94 5.12 5.62
N LEU A 121 5.99 5.69 4.41
CA LEU A 121 5.34 6.96 4.10
C LEU A 121 3.82 6.87 4.22
N GLY A 122 3.23 5.77 3.76
CA GLY A 122 1.79 5.55 3.82
C GLY A 122 1.28 5.40 5.24
N LEU A 123 2.00 4.73 6.13
CA LEU A 123 1.65 4.68 7.56
C LEU A 123 1.73 6.07 8.20
N LEU A 124 2.79 6.83 7.92
CA LEU A 124 2.93 8.21 8.42
C LEU A 124 1.79 9.11 7.94
N LEU A 125 1.44 9.03 6.65
CA LEU A 125 0.32 9.77 6.10
C LEU A 125 -1.02 9.27 6.66
N GLY A 126 -1.18 7.96 6.79
CA GLY A 126 -2.36 7.32 7.37
C GLY A 126 -2.63 7.77 8.80
N LEU A 127 -1.60 7.94 9.63
CA LEU A 127 -1.71 8.46 11.00
C LEU A 127 -2.28 9.88 11.05
N ILE A 128 -1.99 10.70 10.04
CA ILE A 128 -2.50 12.07 9.93
C ILE A 128 -3.91 12.07 9.31
N ILE A 129 -4.16 11.18 8.36
CA ILE A 129 -5.45 11.07 7.64
C ILE A 129 -6.53 10.39 8.48
N SER A 130 -6.18 9.44 9.35
CA SER A 130 -7.16 8.71 10.16
C SER A 130 -8.05 9.61 11.04
N PRO A 131 -7.52 10.59 11.82
CA PRO A 131 -8.38 11.50 12.58
C PRO A 131 -9.19 12.45 11.68
N LEU A 132 -8.67 12.83 10.50
CA LEU A 132 -9.42 13.64 9.53
C LEU A 132 -10.63 12.88 9.00
N LEU A 133 -10.44 11.61 8.63
CA LEU A 133 -11.52 10.74 8.15
C LEU A 133 -12.54 10.48 9.27
N GLY A 134 -12.09 10.25 10.50
CA GLY A 134 -12.95 10.16 11.68
C GLY A 134 -13.79 11.42 11.91
N MET A 135 -13.20 12.61 11.79
CA MET A 135 -13.92 13.88 11.93
C MET A 135 -15.01 14.05 10.84
N VAL A 136 -14.70 13.68 9.60
CA VAL A 136 -15.70 13.72 8.51
C VAL A 136 -16.86 12.78 8.81
N LEU A 137 -16.59 11.55 9.25
CA LEU A 137 -17.62 10.58 9.62
C LEU A 137 -18.51 11.07 10.78
N ILE A 138 -17.90 11.60 11.85
CA ILE A 138 -18.61 12.16 13.01
C ILE A 138 -19.54 13.30 12.58
N ARG A 139 -19.09 14.20 11.69
CA ARG A 139 -19.92 15.30 11.17
C ARG A 139 -21.06 14.80 10.29
N LEU A 140 -20.81 13.83 9.41
CA LEU A 140 -21.84 13.25 8.53
C LEU A 140 -22.91 12.49 9.32
N MET A 141 -22.52 11.84 10.42
CA MET A 141 -23.39 11.03 11.27
C MET A 141 -23.97 11.80 12.48
N ALA A 142 -23.63 13.09 12.63
CA ALA A 142 -24.00 13.94 13.78
C ALA A 142 -23.72 13.28 15.14
N LEU A 143 -22.52 12.73 15.30
CA LEU A 143 -22.04 12.09 16.54
C LEU A 143 -21.37 13.14 17.45
N HIS A 144 -21.41 12.90 18.77
CA HIS A 144 -20.85 13.81 19.78
C HIS A 144 -19.61 13.20 20.46
N THR A 145 -18.89 12.32 19.78
CA THR A 145 -17.71 11.66 20.32
C THR A 145 -16.48 12.57 20.27
N PRO A 146 -15.67 12.62 21.35
CA PRO A 146 -14.44 13.40 21.35
C PRO A 146 -13.45 12.81 20.34
N ILE A 147 -12.75 13.69 19.61
CA ILE A 147 -11.74 13.31 18.63
C ILE A 147 -10.50 12.82 19.39
N SER A 148 -10.41 11.51 19.60
CA SER A 148 -9.16 10.88 20.04
C SER A 148 -8.28 10.56 18.83
N LEU A 149 -6.96 10.62 19.02
CA LEU A 149 -6.03 10.09 18.03
C LEU A 149 -6.35 8.61 17.80
N MET A 150 -6.80 8.28 16.59
CA MET A 150 -7.15 6.92 16.17
C MET A 150 -5.88 6.16 15.81
N LEU A 151 -5.05 5.92 16.83
CA LEU A 151 -3.84 5.10 16.74
C LEU A 151 -4.24 3.65 16.97
N SER A 152 -4.41 2.90 15.88
CA SER A 152 -4.79 1.49 15.93
C SER A 152 -3.59 0.61 15.61
N PHE A 153 -3.03 -0.03 16.64
CA PHE A 153 -1.99 -1.05 16.46
C PHE A 153 -2.44 -2.20 15.55
N PRO A 154 -3.68 -2.74 15.67
CA PRO A 154 -4.17 -3.74 14.73
C PRO A 154 -4.11 -3.29 13.27
N ALA A 155 -4.56 -2.06 12.98
CA ALA A 155 -4.54 -1.53 11.61
C ALA A 155 -3.12 -1.36 11.04
N MET A 156 -2.13 -1.02 11.88
CA MET A 156 -0.73 -0.98 11.44
C MET A 156 -0.24 -2.37 11.05
N VAL A 157 -0.56 -3.40 11.85
CA VAL A 157 -0.16 -4.78 11.59
C VAL A 157 -0.78 -5.29 10.28
N ASP A 158 -2.06 -5.03 10.05
CA ASP A 158 -2.76 -5.43 8.82
C ASP A 158 -2.10 -4.84 7.56
N VAL A 159 -1.77 -3.55 7.60
CA VAL A 159 -1.09 -2.86 6.48
C VAL A 159 0.30 -3.44 6.25
N VAL A 160 1.06 -3.69 7.32
CA VAL A 160 2.42 -4.25 7.22
C VAL A 160 2.39 -5.67 6.65
N ILE A 161 1.45 -6.51 7.11
CA ILE A 161 1.30 -7.87 6.61
C ILE A 161 0.90 -7.84 5.13
N LEU A 162 -0.13 -7.06 4.76
CA LEU A 162 -0.59 -7.02 3.38
C LEU A 162 0.49 -6.49 2.44
N MET A 163 1.08 -5.33 2.75
CA MET A 163 2.14 -4.76 1.91
C MET A 163 3.36 -5.69 1.86
N GLY A 164 3.75 -6.28 2.99
CA GLY A 164 4.84 -7.26 3.03
C GLY A 164 4.59 -8.44 2.08
N VAL A 165 3.40 -9.05 2.13
CA VAL A 165 3.02 -10.14 1.22
C VAL A 165 3.02 -9.68 -0.24
N VAL A 166 2.44 -8.52 -0.54
CA VAL A 166 2.40 -7.99 -1.91
C VAL A 166 3.80 -7.75 -2.47
N TYR A 167 4.68 -7.12 -1.71
CA TYR A 167 6.04 -6.84 -2.17
C TYR A 167 6.94 -8.06 -2.25
N LEU A 168 6.69 -9.10 -1.43
CA LEU A 168 7.32 -10.40 -1.58
C LEU A 168 6.86 -11.09 -2.87
N LEU A 169 5.56 -11.03 -3.20
CA LEU A 169 5.03 -11.57 -4.46
C LEU A 169 5.62 -10.84 -5.67
N VAL A 170 5.63 -9.50 -5.63
CA VAL A 170 6.26 -8.66 -6.66
C VAL A 170 7.75 -9.00 -6.81
N GLY A 171 8.48 -9.11 -5.71
CA GLY A 171 9.89 -9.48 -5.72
C GLY A 171 10.15 -10.87 -6.31
N SER A 172 9.27 -11.84 -6.02
CA SER A 172 9.36 -13.20 -6.56
C SER A 172 9.09 -13.23 -8.06
N ILE A 173 8.09 -12.49 -8.54
CA ILE A 173 7.79 -12.35 -9.97
C ILE A 173 8.98 -11.71 -10.69
N ASN A 174 9.54 -10.64 -10.15
CA ASN A 174 10.72 -9.97 -10.71
C ASN A 174 11.96 -10.87 -10.79
N ALA A 175 12.12 -11.81 -9.85
CA ALA A 175 13.27 -12.72 -9.84
C ALA A 175 13.23 -13.77 -10.96
N ILE A 176 12.06 -14.03 -11.55
CA ILE A 176 11.87 -15.03 -12.61
C ILE A 176 12.23 -14.46 -14.01
N TYR A 177 12.17 -13.14 -14.19
CA TYR A 177 12.42 -12.45 -15.48
C TYR A 177 13.90 -12.13 -15.74
#